data_AF-A0A3N5YS50-F1
#
_entry.id   AF-A0A3N5YS50-F1
#
_cell.length_a   1.000
_cell.length_b   1.000
_cell.length_c   1.000
_cell.angle_alpha   90.00
_cell.angle_beta   90.00
_cell.angle_gamma   90.00
#
_symmetry.space_group_name_H-M   'P 1'
#
loop_
_entity.id
_entity.type
_entity.pdbx_description
1 polymer ?
#
loop_
_entity_poly.entity_id
_entity_poly.type
_entity_poly.pdbx_seq_one_letter_code
_entity_poly.pdbx_strand_id
1 'polypeptide(L)'
;MIKREHIKQAIDAIAGRTPGIGRVLDELLGVGRIATAAPTEGSDTGTDFHFFFDNQKVRVKKFIFINEGTAIIERGLLIKYGELLRKRELIESRGERDFLKAAREVREAGLRLMVEHEIDAAIELARSVSEEDAPGGRLVTLNELKSENPARRIPISAGDDRVIFSGAVDDGRRALFIPFPFCLEALMQVADINLEFFHVRFLLACLVRGQDHRLFACTVDGRIVGMLFLGLKTALFYSGLEIKYIATLRGRRSDDEEPPPRGVGRFLVAGTWLLWKTVYRKAREIVLDSEVEARRFYAHVGFTSKGPHRYVLSKPSPDLLRTILMMAENRPDLPPKVSVELGDLVIKHIKRLRRRSRDDRERALHSQVEAMALTALSSCVYPAIATAATRGLLRWRRSLSDIEHLLAVAAQNPAVRKAFIPGA
;
A
#
# COMPACT_ATOMS: atom_id res chain seq x y z
N MET A 1 -27.03 8.66 1.24
CA MET A 1 -27.47 8.20 2.57
C MET A 1 -27.85 6.74 2.50
N ILE A 2 -27.57 5.96 3.55
CA ILE A 2 -27.98 4.54 3.63
C ILE A 2 -29.44 4.49 4.10
N LYS A 3 -30.28 3.75 3.38
CA LYS A 3 -31.69 3.53 3.72
C LYS A 3 -31.89 2.15 4.34
N ARG A 4 -33.03 1.92 4.99
CA ARG A 4 -33.35 0.65 5.65
C ARG A 4 -33.41 -0.49 4.63
N GLU A 5 -33.86 -0.21 3.42
CA GLU A 5 -33.93 -1.17 2.31
C GLU A 5 -32.53 -1.64 1.89
N HIS A 6 -31.53 -0.75 1.91
CA HIS A 6 -30.14 -1.13 1.61
C HIS A 6 -29.57 -2.08 2.67
N ILE A 7 -29.91 -1.87 3.94
CA ILE A 7 -29.51 -2.76 5.03
C ILE A 7 -30.22 -4.11 4.88
N LYS A 8 -31.52 -4.10 4.59
CA LYS A 8 -32.29 -5.33 4.36
C LYS A 8 -31.74 -6.16 3.20
N GLN A 9 -31.45 -5.52 2.05
CA GLN A 9 -30.80 -6.17 0.91
C GLN A 9 -29.46 -6.79 1.27
N ALA A 10 -28.63 -6.11 2.08
CA ALA A 10 -27.37 -6.68 2.56
C ALA A 10 -27.60 -7.90 3.47
N ILE A 11 -28.60 -7.85 4.36
CA ILE A 11 -28.97 -8.99 5.21
C ILE A 11 -29.44 -10.17 4.37
N ASP A 12 -30.27 -9.94 3.36
CA ASP A 12 -30.77 -10.99 2.48
C ASP A 12 -29.63 -11.63 1.65
N ALA A 13 -28.66 -10.82 1.21
CA ALA A 13 -27.45 -11.30 0.54
C ALA A 13 -26.52 -12.12 1.47
N ILE A 14 -26.51 -11.82 2.78
CA ILE A 14 -25.84 -12.66 3.78
C ILE A 14 -26.65 -13.94 4.00
N ALA A 15 -27.98 -13.83 4.15
CA ALA A 15 -28.89 -14.95 4.39
C ALA A 15 -28.83 -16.00 3.28
N GLY A 16 -28.68 -15.58 2.02
CA GLY A 16 -28.55 -16.49 0.88
C GLY A 16 -27.33 -17.41 0.95
N ARG A 17 -26.28 -17.02 1.70
CA ARG A 17 -25.05 -17.82 1.91
C ARG A 17 -25.00 -18.46 3.29
N THR A 18 -25.39 -17.72 4.32
CA THR A 18 -25.40 -18.18 5.71
C THR A 18 -26.74 -17.85 6.36
N PRO A 19 -27.76 -18.70 6.19
CA PRO A 19 -29.12 -18.43 6.65
C PRO A 19 -29.23 -18.13 8.15
N GLY A 20 -28.39 -18.79 8.96
CA GLY A 20 -28.34 -18.58 10.41
C GLY A 20 -27.96 -17.15 10.80
N ILE A 21 -26.92 -16.59 10.16
CA ILE A 21 -26.51 -15.20 10.39
C ILE A 21 -27.59 -14.24 9.88
N GLY A 22 -28.11 -14.50 8.69
CA GLY A 22 -29.16 -13.69 8.07
C GLY A 22 -30.40 -13.53 8.95
N ARG A 23 -30.89 -14.63 9.53
CA ARG A 23 -32.05 -14.62 10.44
C ARG A 23 -31.83 -13.72 11.65
N VAL A 24 -30.68 -13.86 12.32
CA VAL A 24 -30.39 -13.07 13.52
C VAL A 24 -30.22 -11.58 13.18
N LEU A 25 -29.55 -11.26 12.06
CA LEU A 25 -29.44 -9.88 11.61
C LEU A 25 -30.81 -9.26 11.30
N ASP A 26 -31.72 -10.03 10.70
CA ASP A 26 -33.08 -9.57 10.40
C ASP A 26 -33.89 -9.31 11.67
N GLU A 27 -33.78 -10.18 12.68
CA GLU A 27 -34.36 -9.95 14.01
C GLU A 27 -33.80 -8.68 14.65
N LEU A 28 -32.48 -8.47 14.61
CA LEU A 28 -31.82 -7.28 15.14
C LEU A 28 -32.26 -5.99 14.42
N LEU A 29 -32.49 -6.06 13.11
CA LEU A 29 -33.06 -4.97 12.31
C LEU A 29 -34.53 -4.72 12.69
N GLY A 30 -35.30 -5.78 12.94
CA GLY A 30 -36.70 -5.72 13.37
C GLY A 30 -36.89 -5.05 14.74
N VAL A 31 -36.04 -5.38 15.72
CA VAL A 31 -36.06 -4.79 17.07
C VAL A 31 -35.34 -3.43 17.18
N GLY A 32 -34.87 -2.89 16.06
CA GLY A 32 -34.24 -1.56 16.00
C GLY A 32 -32.80 -1.47 16.53
N ARG A 33 -32.15 -2.61 16.81
CA ARG A 33 -30.72 -2.65 17.19
C ARG A 33 -29.80 -2.35 16.01
N ILE A 34 -30.28 -2.59 14.78
CA ILE A 34 -29.66 -2.09 13.55
C ILE A 34 -30.56 -0.97 13.01
N ALA A 35 -29.99 0.21 12.78
CA ALA A 35 -30.76 1.39 12.37
C ALA A 35 -30.01 2.25 11.36
N THR A 36 -30.74 3.00 10.54
CA THR A 36 -30.17 4.03 9.67
C THR A 36 -29.84 5.29 10.48
N ALA A 37 -28.92 6.10 9.98
CA ALA A 37 -28.76 7.45 10.51
C ALA A 37 -30.03 8.27 10.26
N ALA A 38 -30.45 9.06 11.25
CA ALA A 38 -31.50 10.05 11.04
C ALA A 38 -31.04 11.08 9.98
N PRO A 39 -31.93 11.58 9.11
CA PRO A 39 -31.58 12.66 8.21
C PRO A 39 -31.30 13.92 9.05
N THR A 40 -30.03 14.24 9.27
CA THR A 40 -29.65 15.52 9.88
C THR A 40 -29.77 16.62 8.83
N GLU A 41 -30.66 17.58 9.09
CA GLU A 41 -30.68 18.86 8.38
C GLU A 41 -29.38 19.61 8.70
N GLY A 42 -28.51 19.78 7.71
CA GLY A 42 -27.32 20.64 7.83
C GLY A 42 -26.07 19.98 8.41
N SER A 43 -25.37 19.19 7.59
CA SER A 43 -23.89 19.11 7.49
C SER A 43 -23.48 17.84 6.75
N ASP A 44 -23.71 17.80 5.44
CA ASP A 44 -23.17 16.76 4.55
C ASP A 44 -21.66 17.00 4.25
N THR A 45 -20.91 17.40 5.28
CA THR A 45 -19.44 17.57 5.22
C THR A 45 -18.71 16.26 5.55
N GLY A 46 -19.44 15.19 5.87
CA GLY A 46 -18.88 13.85 6.06
C GLY A 46 -18.64 13.15 4.73
N THR A 47 -17.39 12.77 4.45
CA THR A 47 -17.02 12.04 3.21
C THR A 47 -17.62 10.63 3.12
N ASP A 48 -18.07 10.05 4.24
CA ASP A 48 -18.54 8.66 4.34
C ASP A 48 -19.99 8.56 4.82
N PHE A 49 -20.71 7.55 4.33
CA PHE A 49 -22.01 7.15 4.87
C PHE A 49 -21.84 6.33 6.16
N HIS A 50 -22.94 6.14 6.90
CA HIS A 50 -22.95 5.29 8.08
C HIS A 50 -24.34 4.73 8.39
N PHE A 51 -24.35 3.68 9.20
CA PHE A 51 -25.53 3.14 9.88
C PHE A 51 -25.16 2.82 11.34
N PHE A 52 -26.12 2.38 12.14
CA PHE A 52 -25.92 2.03 13.55
C PHE A 52 -26.14 0.53 13.79
N PHE A 53 -25.29 -0.06 14.62
CA PHE A 53 -25.43 -1.42 15.16
C PHE A 53 -25.19 -1.34 16.67
N ASP A 54 -26.19 -1.64 17.49
CA ASP A 54 -26.15 -1.45 18.96
C ASP A 54 -25.72 -0.04 19.36
N ASN A 55 -26.32 0.97 18.74
CA ASN A 55 -25.96 2.40 18.91
C ASN A 55 -24.50 2.73 18.54
N GLN A 56 -23.75 1.80 17.96
CA GLN A 56 -22.40 2.06 17.47
C GLN A 56 -22.44 2.46 16.00
N LYS A 57 -21.79 3.57 15.67
CA LYS A 57 -21.66 4.06 14.29
C LYS A 57 -20.78 3.12 13.47
N VAL A 58 -21.34 2.54 12.41
CA VAL A 58 -20.63 1.74 11.41
C VAL A 58 -20.42 2.59 10.17
N ARG A 59 -19.16 2.93 9.88
CA ARG A 59 -18.79 3.75 8.72
C ARG A 59 -18.81 2.92 7.44
N VAL A 60 -19.31 3.53 6.36
CA VAL A 60 -19.39 2.96 5.02
C VAL A 60 -18.83 3.98 4.04
N LYS A 61 -17.75 3.64 3.35
CA LYS A 61 -17.13 4.56 2.39
C LYS A 61 -18.07 4.88 1.24
N LYS A 62 -18.32 6.18 1.02
CA LYS A 62 -19.27 6.65 0.00
C LYS A 62 -18.87 6.16 -1.40
N PHE A 63 -17.59 6.26 -1.75
CA PHE A 63 -17.06 5.80 -3.03
C PHE A 63 -17.30 4.30 -3.27
N ILE A 64 -17.00 3.45 -2.27
CA ILE A 64 -17.21 2.00 -2.39
C ILE A 64 -18.71 1.69 -2.48
N PHE A 65 -19.54 2.35 -1.67
CA PHE A 65 -20.99 2.15 -1.72
C PHE A 65 -21.60 2.52 -3.08
N ILE A 66 -21.11 3.58 -3.72
CA ILE A 66 -21.58 4.00 -5.05
C ILE A 66 -21.18 2.98 -6.12
N ASN A 67 -19.97 2.41 -6.03
CA ASN A 67 -19.46 1.49 -7.05
C ASN A 67 -19.88 0.02 -6.84
N GLU A 68 -20.08 -0.41 -5.60
CA GLU A 68 -20.34 -1.82 -5.24
C GLU A 68 -21.70 -2.05 -4.59
N GLY A 69 -22.48 -1.00 -4.35
CA GLY A 69 -23.81 -1.10 -3.75
C GLY A 69 -23.77 -1.59 -2.29
N THR A 70 -24.65 -2.53 -1.96
CA THR A 70 -24.88 -3.01 -0.58
C THR A 70 -23.77 -3.93 -0.05
N ALA A 71 -22.85 -4.37 -0.91
CA ALA A 71 -21.70 -5.22 -0.56
C ALA A 71 -20.89 -4.70 0.64
N ILE A 72 -20.66 -3.38 0.68
CA ILE A 72 -19.91 -2.75 1.76
C ILE A 72 -20.69 -2.68 3.08
N ILE A 73 -22.02 -2.75 3.04
CA ILE A 73 -22.88 -2.87 4.22
C ILE A 73 -22.78 -4.28 4.81
N GLU A 74 -22.76 -5.31 3.95
CA GLU A 74 -22.58 -6.72 4.39
C GLU A 74 -21.35 -6.87 5.29
N ARG A 75 -20.21 -6.29 4.86
CA ARG A 75 -18.98 -6.28 5.65
C ARG A 75 -19.17 -5.67 7.04
N GLY A 76 -19.82 -4.51 7.11
CA GLY A 76 -20.08 -3.83 8.38
C GLY A 76 -20.95 -4.66 9.32
N LEU A 77 -21.98 -5.31 8.76
CA LEU A 77 -22.90 -6.18 9.49
C LEU A 77 -22.19 -7.43 10.02
N LEU A 78 -21.42 -8.13 9.18
CA LEU A 78 -20.67 -9.33 9.55
C LEU A 78 -19.65 -9.03 10.66
N ILE A 79 -18.89 -7.94 10.54
CA ILE A 79 -17.93 -7.54 11.58
C ILE A 79 -18.65 -7.30 12.91
N LYS A 80 -19.74 -6.53 12.91
CA LYS A 80 -20.47 -6.21 14.15
C LYS A 80 -21.18 -7.42 14.75
N TYR A 81 -21.67 -8.32 13.91
CA TYR A 81 -22.25 -9.59 14.35
C TYR A 81 -21.20 -10.49 15.02
N GLY A 82 -20.02 -10.67 14.43
CA GLY A 82 -18.94 -11.43 15.06
C GLY A 82 -18.44 -10.78 16.35
N GLU A 83 -18.33 -9.45 16.40
CA GLU A 83 -18.04 -8.70 17.63
C GLU A 83 -19.12 -8.96 18.72
N LEU A 84 -20.40 -9.00 18.34
CA LEU A 84 -21.51 -9.26 19.27
C LEU A 84 -21.45 -10.69 19.85
N LEU A 85 -21.18 -11.70 19.01
CA LEU A 85 -21.03 -13.09 19.46
C LEU A 85 -19.88 -13.20 20.47
N ARG A 86 -18.71 -12.65 20.13
CA ARG A 86 -17.55 -12.72 21.02
C ARG A 86 -17.76 -11.96 22.33
N LYS A 87 -18.46 -10.82 22.31
CA LYS A 87 -18.84 -10.10 23.55
C LYS A 87 -19.71 -10.97 24.46
N ARG A 88 -20.67 -11.73 23.91
CA ARG A 88 -21.55 -12.63 24.68
C ARG A 88 -20.76 -13.77 25.30
N GLU A 89 -19.95 -14.47 24.51
CA GLU A 89 -19.05 -15.54 24.99
C GLU A 89 -18.15 -15.06 26.12
N LEU A 90 -17.57 -13.87 25.94
CA LEU A 90 -16.77 -13.26 26.98
C LEU A 90 -17.64 -13.04 28.22
N ILE A 91 -18.77 -12.33 28.16
CA ILE A 91 -19.65 -12.10 29.33
C ILE A 91 -20.00 -13.40 30.07
N GLU A 92 -20.26 -14.50 29.36
CA GLU A 92 -20.58 -15.81 29.94
C GLU A 92 -19.38 -16.48 30.63
N SER A 93 -18.15 -16.23 30.17
CA SER A 93 -16.92 -16.75 30.76
C SER A 93 -16.55 -16.02 32.08
N ARG A 94 -16.80 -16.64 33.23
CA ARG A 94 -16.50 -16.04 34.55
C ARG A 94 -14.99 -15.99 34.83
N GLY A 95 -14.34 -14.85 34.57
CA GLY A 95 -12.93 -14.62 34.88
C GLY A 95 -12.60 -13.12 34.92
N GLU A 96 -11.52 -12.77 35.63
CA GLU A 96 -10.96 -11.41 35.66
C GLU A 96 -10.37 -11.05 34.29
N ARG A 97 -10.60 -9.83 33.79
CA ARG A 97 -10.30 -9.47 32.39
C ARG A 97 -9.55 -8.16 32.26
N ASP A 98 -8.54 -8.20 31.41
CA ASP A 98 -7.97 -7.02 30.78
C ASP A 98 -8.93 -6.52 29.68
N PHE A 99 -9.50 -5.33 29.89
CA PHE A 99 -10.44 -4.69 28.97
C PHE A 99 -9.82 -4.42 27.59
N LEU A 100 -8.54 -4.06 27.52
CA LEU A 100 -7.86 -3.78 26.26
C LEU A 100 -7.67 -5.07 25.45
N LYS A 101 -7.26 -6.14 26.12
CA LYS A 101 -7.14 -7.46 25.50
C LYS A 101 -8.51 -7.96 25.01
N ALA A 102 -9.54 -7.86 25.84
CA ALA A 102 -10.90 -8.26 25.48
C ALA A 102 -11.43 -7.46 24.26
N ALA A 103 -11.19 -6.15 24.20
CA ALA A 103 -11.60 -5.33 23.07
C ALA A 103 -10.90 -5.76 21.76
N ARG A 104 -9.60 -6.10 21.82
CA ARG A 104 -8.86 -6.63 20.66
C ARG A 104 -9.40 -7.98 20.21
N GLU A 105 -9.66 -8.91 21.14
CA GLU A 105 -10.24 -10.22 20.82
C GLU A 105 -11.62 -10.10 20.17
N VAL A 106 -12.46 -9.20 20.68
CA VAL A 106 -13.78 -8.92 20.12
C VAL A 106 -13.67 -8.40 18.69
N ARG A 107 -12.77 -7.43 18.46
CA ARG A 107 -12.54 -6.86 17.13
C ARG A 107 -11.99 -7.91 16.17
N GLU A 108 -11.04 -8.73 16.63
CA GLU A 108 -10.44 -9.81 15.86
C GLU A 108 -11.50 -10.83 15.43
N ALA A 109 -12.40 -11.25 16.33
CA ALA A 109 -13.47 -12.18 16.02
C ALA A 109 -14.43 -11.65 14.94
N GLY A 110 -14.79 -10.37 15.02
CA GLY A 110 -15.59 -9.71 13.98
C GLY A 110 -14.91 -9.69 12.61
N LEU A 111 -13.62 -9.31 12.57
CA LEU A 111 -12.84 -9.30 11.34
C LEU A 111 -12.67 -10.71 10.75
N ARG A 112 -12.38 -11.70 11.60
CA ARG A 112 -12.20 -13.10 11.21
C ARG A 112 -13.48 -13.65 10.56
N LEU A 113 -14.63 -13.49 11.22
CA LEU A 113 -15.92 -13.94 10.69
C LEU A 113 -16.20 -13.35 9.30
N MET A 114 -16.01 -12.03 9.14
CA MET A 114 -16.25 -11.37 7.86
C MET A 114 -15.29 -11.86 6.77
N VAL A 115 -14.00 -12.03 7.08
CA VAL A 115 -13.03 -12.53 6.11
C VAL A 115 -13.34 -13.97 5.71
N GLU A 116 -13.66 -14.84 6.66
CA GLU A 116 -14.01 -16.24 6.38
C GLU A 116 -15.25 -16.34 5.49
N HIS A 117 -16.27 -15.51 5.75
CA HIS A 117 -17.48 -15.42 4.92
C HIS A 117 -17.17 -15.00 3.48
N GLU A 118 -16.25 -14.04 3.29
CA GLU A 118 -15.82 -13.63 1.94
C GLU A 118 -14.93 -14.69 1.26
N ILE A 119 -14.11 -15.43 2.02
CA ILE A 119 -13.33 -16.55 1.49
C ILE A 119 -14.26 -17.64 0.98
N ASP A 120 -15.31 -18.00 1.72
CA ASP A 120 -16.30 -18.98 1.27
C ASP A 120 -16.99 -18.55 -0.03
N ALA A 121 -17.42 -17.29 -0.09
CA ALA A 121 -17.99 -16.73 -1.32
C ALA A 121 -17.01 -16.78 -2.50
N ALA A 122 -15.72 -16.54 -2.27
CA ALA A 122 -14.69 -16.62 -3.30
C ALA A 122 -14.43 -18.07 -3.75
N ILE A 123 -14.50 -19.04 -2.84
CA ILE A 123 -14.39 -20.48 -3.14
C ILE A 123 -15.56 -20.92 -4.02
N GLU A 124 -16.79 -20.54 -3.66
CA GLU A 124 -17.99 -20.83 -4.47
C GLU A 124 -17.87 -20.24 -5.87
N LEU A 125 -17.45 -18.98 -5.96
CA LEU A 125 -17.22 -18.33 -7.25
C LEU A 125 -16.15 -19.04 -8.07
N ALA A 126 -15.03 -19.42 -7.47
CA ALA A 126 -13.97 -20.15 -8.17
C ALA A 126 -14.44 -21.51 -8.69
N ARG A 127 -15.27 -22.24 -7.94
CA ARG A 127 -15.89 -23.50 -8.39
C ARG A 127 -16.80 -23.31 -9.59
N SER A 128 -17.51 -22.17 -9.68
CA SER A 128 -18.38 -21.87 -10.82
C SER A 128 -17.62 -21.45 -12.10
N VAL A 129 -16.33 -21.11 -11.99
CA VAL A 129 -15.52 -20.57 -13.09
C VAL A 129 -14.49 -21.58 -13.62
N SER A 130 -14.07 -22.58 -12.83
CA SER A 130 -13.09 -23.60 -13.24
C SER A 130 -13.75 -24.93 -13.62
N GLU A 131 -13.58 -25.40 -14.86
CA GLU A 131 -13.89 -26.80 -15.26
C GLU A 131 -12.71 -27.77 -15.05
N GLU A 132 -11.47 -27.30 -14.90
CA GLU A 132 -10.29 -28.15 -14.65
C GLU A 132 -9.27 -27.42 -13.76
N ASP A 133 -9.23 -27.72 -12.45
CA ASP A 133 -8.20 -27.18 -11.55
C ASP A 133 -7.05 -28.19 -11.41
N ALA A 134 -5.89 -27.84 -11.97
CA ALA A 134 -4.63 -28.58 -11.77
C ALA A 134 -4.24 -28.63 -10.27
N PRO A 135 -3.48 -29.63 -9.82
CA PRO A 135 -2.97 -29.68 -8.44
C PRO A 135 -2.10 -28.44 -8.14
N GLY A 136 -2.45 -27.70 -7.08
CA GLY A 136 -1.90 -26.37 -6.79
C GLY A 136 -2.71 -25.20 -7.35
N GLY A 137 -3.91 -25.45 -7.89
CA GLY A 137 -4.82 -24.46 -8.46
C GLY A 137 -5.40 -23.46 -7.45
N ARG A 138 -6.15 -22.48 -7.97
CA ARG A 138 -6.67 -21.33 -7.21
C ARG A 138 -7.57 -21.75 -6.05
N LEU A 139 -8.35 -22.83 -6.24
CA LEU A 139 -9.19 -23.38 -5.17
C LEU A 139 -8.37 -23.89 -3.99
N VAL A 140 -7.21 -24.52 -4.23
CA VAL A 140 -6.32 -24.99 -3.16
C VAL A 140 -5.84 -23.80 -2.34
N THR A 141 -5.34 -22.76 -3.02
CA THR A 141 -4.88 -21.54 -2.35
C THR A 141 -5.97 -20.90 -1.49
N LEU A 142 -7.20 -20.78 -2.02
CA LEU A 142 -8.35 -20.22 -1.31
C LEU A 142 -8.74 -21.03 -0.06
N ASN A 143 -8.80 -22.36 -0.17
CA ASN A 143 -9.11 -23.23 0.97
C ASN A 143 -8.06 -23.12 2.08
N GLU A 144 -6.79 -23.00 1.71
CA GLU A 144 -5.70 -22.86 2.66
C GLU A 144 -5.65 -21.48 3.33
N LEU A 145 -6.36 -20.46 2.83
CA LEU A 145 -6.38 -19.13 3.46
C LEU A 145 -6.95 -19.15 4.88
N LYS A 146 -7.83 -20.10 5.16
CA LYS A 146 -8.40 -20.32 6.50
C LYS A 146 -7.45 -21.03 7.45
N SER A 147 -6.38 -21.65 6.92
CA SER A 147 -5.41 -22.36 7.75
C SER A 147 -4.42 -21.38 8.40
N GLU A 148 -4.11 -21.60 9.68
CA GLU A 148 -3.04 -20.88 10.38
C GLU A 148 -1.68 -21.47 9.98
N ASN A 149 -1.21 -21.14 8.77
CA ASN A 149 0.11 -21.56 8.30
C ASN A 149 1.17 -20.50 8.63
N PRO A 150 2.14 -20.78 9.51
CA PRO A 150 3.20 -19.83 9.88
C PRO A 150 4.02 -19.34 8.67
N ALA A 151 4.21 -20.18 7.66
CA ALA A 151 4.95 -19.83 6.44
C ALA A 151 4.22 -18.79 5.56
N ARG A 152 2.94 -18.51 5.84
CA ARG A 152 2.11 -17.53 5.12
C ARG A 152 1.90 -16.22 5.87
N ARG A 153 2.50 -16.04 7.04
CA ARG A 153 2.44 -14.77 7.80
C ARG A 153 3.07 -13.63 7.03
N ILE A 154 2.68 -12.41 7.38
CA ILE A 154 3.22 -11.19 6.77
C ILE A 154 4.72 -11.09 7.10
N PRO A 155 5.61 -10.91 6.10
CA PRO A 155 7.04 -10.72 6.35
C PRO A 155 7.32 -9.55 7.31
N ILE A 156 8.21 -9.78 8.27
CA ILE A 156 8.71 -8.78 9.22
C ILE A 156 10.19 -8.42 9.01
N SER A 157 10.92 -9.26 8.28
CA SER A 157 12.35 -9.10 8.04
C SER A 157 12.63 -8.94 6.54
N ALA A 158 13.64 -8.15 6.22
CA ALA A 158 14.11 -7.96 4.84
C ALA A 158 14.75 -9.23 4.23
N GLY A 159 15.16 -10.19 5.07
CA GLY A 159 15.75 -11.46 4.62
C GLY A 159 14.73 -12.53 4.22
N ASP A 160 13.43 -12.24 4.25
CA ASP A 160 12.39 -13.16 3.80
C ASP A 160 12.33 -13.20 2.27
N ASP A 161 12.32 -14.39 1.67
CA ASP A 161 12.35 -14.59 0.21
C ASP A 161 11.18 -13.93 -0.54
N ARG A 162 10.07 -13.66 0.17
CA ARG A 162 8.88 -12.98 -0.38
C ARG A 162 9.07 -11.48 -0.49
N VAL A 163 10.12 -10.92 0.12
CA VAL A 163 10.45 -9.50 0.06
C VAL A 163 11.13 -9.17 -1.26
N ILE A 164 10.48 -8.35 -2.08
CA ILE A 164 11.04 -7.91 -3.36
C ILE A 164 12.08 -6.82 -3.11
N PHE A 165 11.69 -5.78 -2.36
CA PHE A 165 12.57 -4.67 -2.00
C PHE A 165 12.35 -4.28 -0.53
N SER A 166 13.39 -3.75 0.12
CA SER A 166 13.29 -3.22 1.48
C SER A 166 13.99 -1.88 1.58
N GLY A 167 13.54 -1.02 2.50
CA GLY A 167 14.11 0.30 2.70
C GLY A 167 13.57 0.95 3.95
N ALA A 168 13.54 2.27 3.97
CA ALA A 168 12.87 3.03 5.01
C ALA A 168 11.87 4.02 4.40
N VAL A 169 10.80 4.28 5.16
CA VAL A 169 9.85 5.36 4.88
C VAL A 169 10.35 6.67 5.49
N ASP A 170 9.65 7.79 5.28
CA ASP A 170 10.19 9.13 5.57
C ASP A 170 10.46 9.39 7.06
N ASP A 171 9.82 8.63 7.96
CA ASP A 171 10.06 8.69 9.41
C ASP A 171 11.16 7.74 9.90
N GLY A 172 11.88 7.09 8.98
CA GLY A 172 13.02 6.22 9.28
C GLY A 172 12.65 4.77 9.61
N ARG A 173 11.35 4.44 9.77
CA ARG A 173 10.92 3.06 10.00
C ARG A 173 11.24 2.18 8.80
N ARG A 174 11.70 0.96 9.08
CA ARG A 174 11.97 -0.03 8.03
C ARG A 174 10.66 -0.45 7.39
N ALA A 175 10.64 -0.44 6.06
CA ALA A 175 9.49 -0.84 5.28
C ALA A 175 9.88 -1.92 4.25
N LEU A 176 8.94 -2.82 3.98
CA LEU A 176 9.09 -3.90 3.01
C LEU A 176 8.09 -3.71 1.88
N PHE A 177 8.57 -3.89 0.64
CA PHE A 177 7.75 -3.93 -0.56
C PHE A 177 7.60 -5.39 -0.99
N ILE A 178 6.39 -5.92 -0.86
CA ILE A 178 6.08 -7.35 -1.02
C ILE A 178 4.88 -7.54 -1.97
N PRO A 179 4.75 -8.69 -2.67
CA PRO A 179 3.45 -9.11 -3.20
C PRO A 179 2.44 -9.17 -2.05
N PHE A 180 1.16 -8.93 -2.33
CA PHE A 180 0.16 -9.04 -1.27
C PHE A 180 0.19 -10.45 -0.64
N PRO A 181 0.43 -10.57 0.68
CA PRO A 181 0.53 -11.87 1.33
C PRO A 181 -0.87 -12.42 1.55
N PHE A 182 -1.33 -13.31 0.67
CA PHE A 182 -2.64 -13.95 0.81
C PHE A 182 -2.66 -14.92 2.01
N CYS A 183 -3.05 -14.39 3.17
CA CYS A 183 -3.29 -15.12 4.40
C CYS A 183 -4.41 -14.45 5.21
N LEU A 184 -4.99 -15.19 6.16
CA LEU A 184 -6.08 -14.70 7.01
C LEU A 184 -5.72 -13.38 7.70
N GLU A 185 -4.51 -13.30 8.29
CA GLU A 185 -4.01 -12.11 8.99
C GLU A 185 -4.01 -10.87 8.07
N ALA A 186 -3.47 -10.99 6.86
CA ALA A 186 -3.39 -9.87 5.92
C ALA A 186 -4.77 -9.41 5.43
N LEU A 187 -5.69 -10.36 5.17
CA LEU A 187 -7.06 -10.05 4.81
C LEU A 187 -7.81 -9.36 5.95
N MET A 188 -7.59 -9.81 7.19
CA MET A 188 -8.14 -9.17 8.40
C MET A 188 -7.55 -7.77 8.60
N GLN A 189 -6.26 -7.56 8.35
CA GLN A 189 -5.66 -6.23 8.37
C GLN A 189 -6.31 -5.32 7.31
N VAL A 190 -6.50 -5.77 6.08
CA VAL A 190 -7.21 -4.98 5.04
C VAL A 190 -8.65 -4.68 5.43
N ALA A 191 -9.34 -5.66 6.02
CA ALA A 191 -10.68 -5.52 6.58
C ALA A 191 -10.75 -4.52 7.74
N ASP A 192 -9.67 -4.29 8.46
CA ASP A 192 -9.62 -3.33 9.53
C ASP A 192 -9.20 -1.94 9.03
N ILE A 193 -8.16 -1.90 8.18
CA ILE A 193 -7.58 -0.69 7.60
C ILE A 193 -8.57 0.04 6.70
N ASN A 194 -9.37 -0.70 5.94
CA ASN A 194 -10.38 -0.15 5.04
C ASN A 194 -9.80 0.91 4.09
N LEU A 195 -8.77 0.56 3.31
CA LEU A 195 -8.22 1.47 2.31
C LEU A 195 -9.24 1.76 1.20
N GLU A 196 -9.12 2.90 0.53
CA GLU A 196 -10.12 3.45 -0.40
C GLU A 196 -10.48 2.54 -1.59
N PHE A 197 -9.52 1.76 -2.09
CA PHE A 197 -9.69 0.86 -3.23
C PHE A 197 -9.48 -0.62 -2.88
N PHE A 198 -9.08 -0.92 -1.65
CA PHE A 198 -8.66 -2.25 -1.25
C PHE A 198 -9.56 -2.75 -0.13
N HIS A 199 -10.47 -3.65 -0.47
CA HIS A 199 -11.33 -4.38 0.44
C HIS A 199 -11.27 -5.88 0.11
N VAL A 200 -11.54 -6.73 1.11
CA VAL A 200 -11.33 -8.18 1.04
C VAL A 200 -11.91 -8.81 -0.24
N ARG A 201 -13.15 -8.45 -0.60
CA ARG A 201 -13.80 -8.92 -1.83
C ARG A 201 -13.03 -8.61 -3.11
N PHE A 202 -12.45 -7.40 -3.25
CA PHE A 202 -11.62 -7.04 -4.40
C PHE A 202 -10.34 -7.89 -4.46
N LEU A 203 -9.69 -8.11 -3.32
CA LEU A 203 -8.45 -8.90 -3.26
C LEU A 203 -8.71 -10.37 -3.61
N LEU A 204 -9.78 -10.95 -3.06
CA LEU A 204 -10.19 -12.32 -3.37
C LEU A 204 -10.63 -12.45 -4.83
N ALA A 205 -11.34 -11.47 -5.39
CA ALA A 205 -11.68 -11.46 -6.81
C ALA A 205 -10.43 -11.39 -7.70
N CYS A 206 -9.38 -10.66 -7.31
CA CYS A 206 -8.10 -10.68 -8.00
C CYS A 206 -7.47 -12.08 -7.97
N LEU A 207 -7.49 -12.76 -6.82
CA LEU A 207 -6.97 -14.12 -6.69
C LEU A 207 -7.75 -15.11 -7.57
N VAL A 208 -9.08 -15.08 -7.52
CA VAL A 208 -9.97 -15.91 -8.37
C VAL A 208 -9.69 -15.70 -9.86
N ARG A 209 -9.39 -14.45 -10.27
CA ARG A 209 -9.07 -14.10 -11.67
C ARG A 209 -7.59 -14.31 -12.05
N GLY A 210 -6.74 -14.81 -11.15
CA GLY A 210 -5.30 -14.96 -11.40
C GLY A 210 -4.55 -13.63 -11.59
N GLN A 211 -5.00 -12.58 -10.92
CA GLN A 211 -4.44 -11.23 -10.95
C GLN A 211 -3.68 -10.86 -9.66
N ASP A 212 -3.43 -11.83 -8.79
CA ASP A 212 -2.68 -11.72 -7.54
C ASP A 212 -1.26 -11.17 -7.73
N HIS A 213 -0.57 -11.56 -8.80
CA HIS A 213 0.76 -11.05 -9.20
C HIS A 213 0.82 -9.53 -9.47
N ARG A 214 -0.34 -8.85 -9.47
CA ARG A 214 -0.48 -7.40 -9.67
C ARG A 214 -0.71 -6.63 -8.37
N LEU A 215 -0.92 -7.32 -7.25
CA LEU A 215 -1.16 -6.74 -5.94
C LEU A 215 0.12 -6.69 -5.12
N PHE A 216 0.43 -5.51 -4.59
CA PHE A 216 1.61 -5.27 -3.76
C PHE A 216 1.22 -4.52 -2.49
N ALA A 217 1.97 -4.76 -1.42
CA ALA A 217 1.81 -4.11 -0.14
C ALA A 217 3.12 -3.47 0.33
N CYS A 218 2.98 -2.37 1.05
CA CYS A 218 4.02 -1.81 1.91
C CYS A 218 3.72 -2.24 3.34
N THR A 219 4.66 -2.95 3.97
CA THR A 219 4.54 -3.37 5.37
C THR A 219 5.61 -2.73 6.25
N VAL A 220 5.24 -2.43 7.48
CA VAL A 220 6.13 -1.95 8.55
C VAL A 220 5.82 -2.79 9.78
N ASP A 221 6.81 -3.51 10.31
CA ASP A 221 6.67 -4.40 11.47
C ASP A 221 5.48 -5.37 11.37
N GLY A 222 5.30 -5.98 10.18
CA GLY A 222 4.20 -6.92 9.91
C GLY A 222 2.83 -6.27 9.70
N ARG A 223 2.73 -4.93 9.75
CA ARG A 223 1.48 -4.19 9.48
C ARG A 223 1.45 -3.65 8.08
N ILE A 224 0.35 -3.86 7.37
CA ILE A 224 0.08 -3.27 6.06
C ILE A 224 -0.22 -1.77 6.27
N VAL A 225 0.61 -0.91 5.68
CA VAL A 225 0.48 0.55 5.79
C VAL A 225 0.15 1.21 4.45
N GLY A 226 0.23 0.45 3.36
CA GLY A 226 -0.24 0.88 2.05
C GLY A 226 -0.29 -0.27 1.06
N MET A 227 -1.07 -0.08 0.00
CA MET A 227 -1.29 -1.08 -1.04
C MET A 227 -1.29 -0.45 -2.42
N LEU A 228 -0.96 -1.28 -3.40
CA LEU A 228 -0.79 -0.92 -4.80
C LEU A 228 -1.35 -2.04 -5.69
N PHE A 229 -2.11 -1.67 -6.71
CA PHE A 229 -2.54 -2.57 -7.77
C PHE A 229 -2.01 -2.08 -9.13
N LEU A 230 -1.24 -2.92 -9.80
CA LEU A 230 -0.61 -2.60 -11.08
C LEU A 230 -1.41 -3.17 -12.27
N GLY A 231 -1.43 -2.44 -13.36
CA GLY A 231 -1.98 -2.85 -14.64
C GLY A 231 -0.94 -2.73 -15.75
N LEU A 232 -1.21 -3.36 -16.89
CA LEU A 232 -0.51 -3.06 -18.13
C LEU A 232 -1.48 -2.36 -19.07
N LYS A 233 -1.11 -1.16 -19.51
CA LYS A 233 -1.87 -0.38 -20.48
C LYS A 233 -1.23 -0.58 -21.85
N THR A 234 -1.89 -1.36 -22.70
CA THR A 234 -1.43 -1.65 -24.05
C THR A 234 -2.27 -0.91 -25.09
N ALA A 235 -1.61 -0.40 -26.13
CA ALA A 235 -2.21 0.11 -27.34
C ALA A 235 -1.31 -0.26 -28.53
N LEU A 236 -1.72 0.04 -29.77
CA LEU A 236 -0.90 -0.21 -30.95
C LEU A 236 0.49 0.43 -30.76
N PHE A 237 1.54 -0.39 -30.72
CA PHE A 237 2.94 0.00 -30.45
C PHE A 237 3.23 0.68 -29.09
N TYR A 238 2.34 0.58 -28.10
CA TYR A 238 2.54 1.16 -26.78
C TYR A 238 2.27 0.14 -25.66
N SER A 239 3.14 0.12 -24.66
CA SER A 239 2.94 -0.59 -23.40
C SER A 239 3.41 0.30 -22.26
N GLY A 240 2.55 0.56 -21.28
CA GLY A 240 2.87 1.31 -20.07
C GLY A 240 2.52 0.51 -18.83
N LEU A 241 3.33 0.64 -17.77
CA LEU A 241 3.01 0.07 -16.47
C LEU A 241 2.08 1.05 -15.75
N GLU A 242 0.84 0.64 -15.53
CA GLU A 242 -0.19 1.48 -14.95
C GLU A 242 -0.29 1.24 -13.44
N ILE A 243 -0.21 2.30 -12.63
CA ILE A 243 -0.66 2.27 -11.25
C ILE A 243 -2.17 2.49 -11.30
N LYS A 244 -2.94 1.39 -11.23
CA LYS A 244 -4.42 1.47 -11.26
C LYS A 244 -4.95 2.01 -9.94
N TYR A 245 -4.50 1.43 -8.83
CA TYR A 245 -4.88 1.86 -7.50
C TYR A 245 -3.66 1.98 -6.61
N ILE A 246 -3.62 3.05 -5.82
CA ILE A 246 -2.65 3.25 -4.75
C ILE A 246 -3.38 3.86 -3.56
N ALA A 247 -3.23 3.25 -2.39
CA ALA A 247 -3.81 3.76 -1.16
C ALA A 247 -2.84 3.55 0.00
N THR A 248 -2.79 4.53 0.89
CA THR A 248 -1.95 4.48 2.08
C THR A 248 -2.83 4.72 3.30
N LEU A 249 -2.42 4.19 4.45
CA LEU A 249 -3.05 4.53 5.71
C LEU A 249 -2.94 6.05 5.94
N ARG A 250 -4.07 6.70 6.21
CA ARG A 250 -4.16 8.15 6.51
C ARG A 250 -4.82 8.32 7.88
N GLY A 251 -4.26 9.19 8.72
CA GLY A 251 -4.82 9.55 10.04
C GLY A 251 -4.63 8.50 11.15
N ARG A 252 -4.98 8.88 12.39
CA ARG A 252 -5.04 8.00 13.57
C ARG A 252 -6.38 7.24 13.59
N ARG A 253 -6.41 5.94 13.93
CA ARG A 253 -7.68 5.21 14.18
C ARG A 253 -8.20 5.39 15.61
N SER A 254 -7.29 5.59 16.56
CA SER A 254 -7.56 5.94 17.96
C SER A 254 -6.41 6.77 18.52
N ASP A 255 -6.60 7.42 19.67
CA ASP A 255 -5.53 8.20 20.33
C ASP A 255 -4.36 7.34 20.81
N ASP A 256 -4.57 6.03 20.96
CA ASP A 256 -3.56 5.05 21.41
C ASP A 256 -2.78 4.39 20.26
N GLU A 257 -3.13 4.63 18.99
CA GLU A 257 -2.41 4.06 17.86
C GLU A 257 -1.23 4.94 17.43
N GLU A 258 -0.09 4.29 17.17
CA GLU A 258 1.08 4.95 16.61
C GLU A 258 0.71 5.64 15.27
N PRO A 259 1.14 6.89 15.03
CA PRO A 259 0.80 7.59 13.81
C PRO A 259 1.23 6.81 12.57
N PRO A 260 0.42 6.84 11.50
CA PRO A 260 0.73 6.11 10.28
C PRO A 260 2.05 6.59 9.68
N PRO A 261 2.85 5.69 9.09
CA PRO A 261 4.14 6.09 8.55
C PRO A 261 4.04 7.11 7.43
N ARG A 262 4.94 8.10 7.48
CA ARG A 262 5.03 9.14 6.43
C ARG A 262 5.83 8.61 5.26
N GLY A 263 5.47 9.00 4.03
CA GLY A 263 6.22 8.60 2.83
C GLY A 263 5.86 7.24 2.25
N VAL A 264 4.87 6.51 2.79
CA VAL A 264 4.43 5.20 2.28
C VAL A 264 4.08 5.25 0.78
N GLY A 265 3.40 6.32 0.34
CA GLY A 265 3.06 6.47 -1.08
C GLY A 265 4.30 6.58 -1.98
N ARG A 266 5.33 7.33 -1.53
CA ARG A 266 6.61 7.45 -2.23
C ARG A 266 7.34 6.11 -2.25
N PHE A 267 7.32 5.38 -1.14
CA PHE A 267 7.88 4.03 -1.04
C PHE A 267 7.23 3.05 -2.03
N LEU A 268 5.91 3.02 -2.13
CA LEU A 268 5.20 2.19 -3.11
C LEU A 268 5.55 2.56 -4.57
N VAL A 269 5.66 3.86 -4.87
CA VAL A 269 6.07 4.31 -6.22
C VAL A 269 7.54 3.93 -6.51
N ALA A 270 8.42 4.00 -5.51
CA ALA A 270 9.82 3.58 -5.65
C ALA A 270 9.93 2.08 -5.97
N GLY A 271 9.18 1.23 -5.26
CA GLY A 271 9.09 -0.21 -5.56
C GLY A 271 8.54 -0.47 -6.96
N THR A 272 7.54 0.30 -7.40
CA THR A 272 7.01 0.24 -8.77
C THR A 272 8.07 0.61 -9.81
N TRP A 273 8.89 1.61 -9.54
CA TRP A 273 9.99 2.01 -10.43
C TRP A 273 11.01 0.89 -10.58
N LEU A 274 11.41 0.26 -9.47
CA LEU A 274 12.34 -0.87 -9.52
C LEU A 274 11.72 -2.07 -10.26
N LEU A 275 10.46 -2.42 -9.98
CA LEU A 275 9.71 -3.43 -10.73
C LEU A 275 9.67 -3.15 -12.23
N TRP A 276 9.48 -1.89 -12.63
CA TRP A 276 9.51 -1.50 -14.03
C TRP A 276 10.88 -1.80 -14.66
N LYS A 277 11.96 -1.51 -13.96
CA LYS A 277 13.33 -1.70 -14.47
C LYS A 277 13.82 -3.14 -14.42
N THR A 278 13.30 -3.97 -13.52
CA THR A 278 13.74 -5.36 -13.36
C THR A 278 12.80 -6.36 -14.02
N VAL A 279 11.49 -6.25 -13.75
CA VAL A 279 10.47 -7.22 -14.17
C VAL A 279 9.72 -6.76 -15.42
N TYR A 280 9.11 -5.57 -15.39
CA TYR A 280 8.24 -5.07 -16.46
C TYR A 280 9.02 -4.30 -17.55
N ARG A 281 10.14 -4.86 -18.01
CA ARG A 281 11.11 -4.20 -18.92
C ARG A 281 10.54 -3.78 -20.28
N LYS A 282 9.40 -4.36 -20.70
CA LYS A 282 8.71 -4.02 -21.96
C LYS A 282 7.86 -2.75 -21.85
N ALA A 283 7.53 -2.30 -20.63
CA ALA A 283 6.81 -1.05 -20.43
C ALA A 283 7.72 0.15 -20.76
N ARG A 284 7.16 1.16 -21.43
CA ARG A 284 7.88 2.37 -21.84
C ARG A 284 7.92 3.44 -20.76
N GLU A 285 6.89 3.50 -19.92
CA GLU A 285 6.72 4.49 -18.87
C GLU A 285 5.79 3.95 -17.78
N ILE A 286 5.85 4.57 -16.60
CA ILE A 286 4.85 4.37 -15.55
C ILE A 286 3.77 5.44 -15.72
N VAL A 287 2.53 5.01 -15.75
CA VAL A 287 1.35 5.86 -15.91
C VAL A 287 0.39 5.70 -14.76
N LEU A 288 -0.38 6.75 -14.48
CA LEU A 288 -1.56 6.66 -13.62
C LEU A 288 -2.61 7.61 -14.14
N ASP A 289 -3.86 7.17 -14.08
CA ASP A 289 -5.02 8.02 -14.28
C ASP A 289 -5.52 8.39 -12.88
N SER A 290 -5.59 9.69 -12.56
CA SER A 290 -5.94 10.10 -11.20
C SER A 290 -6.80 11.36 -11.12
N GLU A 291 -7.53 11.43 -10.00
CA GLU A 291 -8.36 12.53 -9.58
C GLU A 291 -7.53 13.78 -9.26
N VAL A 292 -8.19 14.94 -9.31
CA VAL A 292 -7.56 16.26 -9.19
C VAL A 292 -6.91 16.46 -7.81
N GLU A 293 -7.45 15.85 -6.76
CA GLU A 293 -7.03 16.07 -5.37
C GLU A 293 -5.61 15.55 -5.07
N ALA A 294 -5.22 14.43 -5.68
CA ALA A 294 -3.90 13.82 -5.48
C ALA A 294 -2.82 14.40 -6.40
N ARG A 295 -3.16 15.38 -7.26
CA ARG A 295 -2.24 16.03 -8.22
C ARG A 295 -0.97 16.57 -7.56
N ARG A 296 -1.08 17.17 -6.37
CA ARG A 296 0.07 17.73 -5.64
C ARG A 296 1.06 16.63 -5.23
N PHE A 297 0.55 15.50 -4.75
CA PHE A 297 1.37 14.35 -4.39
C PHE A 297 2.10 13.79 -5.62
N TYR A 298 1.41 13.52 -6.73
CA TYR A 298 2.05 12.97 -7.92
C TYR A 298 3.07 13.92 -8.53
N ALA A 299 2.77 15.22 -8.59
CA ALA A 299 3.72 16.23 -9.06
C ALA A 299 4.98 16.27 -8.17
N HIS A 300 4.82 16.20 -6.85
CA HIS A 300 5.93 16.16 -5.91
C HIS A 300 6.80 14.91 -6.09
N VAL A 301 6.20 13.76 -6.40
CA VAL A 301 6.90 12.50 -6.67
C VAL A 301 7.65 12.51 -8.01
N GLY A 302 7.23 13.34 -8.97
CA GLY A 302 7.89 13.52 -10.27
C GLY A 302 7.01 13.16 -11.48
N PHE A 303 5.73 12.90 -11.28
CA PHE A 303 4.79 12.71 -12.37
C PHE A 303 4.49 14.02 -13.10
N THR A 304 4.33 13.93 -14.41
CA THR A 304 3.95 15.03 -15.30
C THR A 304 2.59 14.75 -15.92
N SER A 305 1.73 15.76 -16.00
CA SER A 305 0.41 15.63 -16.66
C SER A 305 0.60 15.51 -18.17
N LYS A 306 -0.04 14.50 -18.78
CA LYS A 306 -0.16 14.29 -20.23
C LYS A 306 -1.65 14.30 -20.62
N GLY A 307 -2.37 15.34 -20.19
CA GLY A 307 -3.82 15.49 -20.39
C GLY A 307 -4.56 15.70 -19.06
N PRO A 308 -5.91 15.81 -19.11
CA PRO A 308 -6.70 16.25 -17.96
C PRO A 308 -6.62 15.31 -16.75
N HIS A 309 -6.47 14.00 -16.98
CA HIS A 309 -6.45 12.98 -15.91
C HIS A 309 -5.27 12.01 -15.96
N ARG A 310 -4.43 12.08 -17.00
CA ARG A 310 -3.31 11.17 -17.20
C ARG A 310 -2.00 11.77 -16.71
N TYR A 311 -1.27 11.01 -15.91
CA TYR A 311 0.03 11.38 -15.37
C TYR A 311 1.07 10.33 -15.75
N VAL A 312 2.29 10.79 -16.02
CA VAL A 312 3.42 9.94 -16.42
C VAL A 312 4.66 10.25 -15.61
N LEU A 313 5.28 9.22 -15.05
CA LEU A 313 6.57 9.31 -14.38
C LEU A 313 7.70 9.08 -15.38
N SER A 314 8.14 10.17 -16.02
CA SER A 314 9.30 10.13 -16.91
C SER A 314 10.64 10.29 -16.18
N LYS A 315 10.66 11.07 -15.10
CA LYS A 315 11.87 11.37 -14.32
C LYS A 315 11.50 11.42 -12.83
N PRO A 316 12.04 10.53 -11.98
CA PRO A 316 11.77 10.59 -10.55
C PRO A 316 12.25 11.92 -9.97
N SER A 317 11.48 12.48 -9.04
CA SER A 317 11.93 13.60 -8.19
C SER A 317 13.17 13.19 -7.38
N PRO A 318 13.96 14.14 -6.85
CA PRO A 318 15.12 13.81 -6.03
C PRO A 318 14.73 12.97 -4.80
N ASP A 319 13.61 13.28 -4.14
CA ASP A 319 13.11 12.48 -3.01
C ASP A 319 12.71 11.08 -3.42
N LEU A 320 11.98 10.91 -4.53
CA LEU A 320 11.65 9.57 -5.03
C LEU A 320 12.92 8.79 -5.39
N LEU A 321 13.88 9.43 -6.06
CA LEU A 321 15.14 8.82 -6.42
C LEU A 321 15.94 8.40 -5.18
N ARG A 322 15.95 9.21 -4.12
CA ARG A 322 16.54 8.84 -2.83
C ARG A 322 15.93 7.56 -2.28
N THR A 323 14.60 7.43 -2.27
CA THR A 323 13.93 6.20 -1.82
C THR A 323 14.27 5.00 -2.72
N ILE A 324 14.35 5.20 -4.04
CA ILE A 324 14.77 4.15 -4.99
C ILE A 324 16.21 3.69 -4.69
N LEU A 325 17.12 4.63 -4.42
CA LEU A 325 18.52 4.31 -4.07
C LEU A 325 18.61 3.51 -2.77
N MET A 326 17.85 3.90 -1.73
CA MET A 326 17.80 3.14 -0.48
C MET A 326 17.26 1.73 -0.68
N MET A 327 16.24 1.56 -1.51
CA MET A 327 15.71 0.24 -1.87
C MET A 327 16.71 -0.60 -2.66
N ALA A 328 17.41 0.04 -3.60
CA ALA A 328 18.42 -0.61 -4.40
C ALA A 328 19.58 -1.11 -3.54
N GLU A 329 20.07 -0.30 -2.60
CA GLU A 329 21.17 -0.68 -1.71
C GLU A 329 20.86 -1.96 -0.90
N ASN A 330 19.59 -2.18 -0.52
CA ASN A 330 19.18 -3.38 0.21
C ASN A 330 18.89 -4.60 -0.70
N ARG A 331 19.18 -4.52 -2.00
CA ARG A 331 18.92 -5.58 -2.97
C ARG A 331 20.16 -5.80 -3.84
N PRO A 332 21.06 -6.76 -3.54
CA PRO A 332 22.37 -6.87 -4.18
C PRO A 332 22.40 -7.47 -5.59
N ASP A 333 21.28 -7.96 -6.10
CA ASP A 333 21.14 -8.70 -7.37
C ASP A 333 20.46 -7.88 -8.49
N LEU A 334 20.45 -6.54 -8.41
CA LEU A 334 19.91 -5.71 -9.47
C LEU A 334 20.77 -5.82 -10.74
N PRO A 335 20.14 -5.84 -11.94
CA PRO A 335 20.89 -5.86 -13.19
C PRO A 335 21.82 -4.64 -13.31
N PRO A 336 23.05 -4.78 -13.82
CA PRO A 336 24.01 -3.68 -13.94
C PRO A 336 23.49 -2.47 -14.73
N LYS A 337 22.60 -2.70 -15.70
CA LYS A 337 21.94 -1.63 -16.46
C LYS A 337 21.12 -0.68 -15.56
N VAL A 338 20.51 -1.21 -14.50
CA VAL A 338 19.71 -0.42 -13.55
C VAL A 338 20.61 0.50 -12.73
N SER A 339 21.76 0.00 -12.23
CA SER A 339 22.69 0.83 -11.45
C SER A 339 23.33 1.95 -12.29
N VAL A 340 23.62 1.69 -13.58
CA VAL A 340 24.06 2.74 -14.52
C VAL A 340 22.97 3.79 -14.73
N GLU A 341 21.72 3.37 -14.97
CA GLU A 341 20.59 4.30 -15.14
C GLU A 341 20.36 5.17 -13.88
N LEU A 342 20.49 4.57 -12.69
CA LEU A 342 20.43 5.30 -11.41
C LEU A 342 21.55 6.33 -11.31
N GLY A 343 22.79 5.96 -11.66
CA GLY A 343 23.93 6.90 -11.69
C GLY A 343 23.68 8.08 -12.63
N ASP A 344 23.13 7.84 -13.83
CA ASP A 344 22.77 8.90 -14.77
C ASP A 344 21.69 9.85 -14.24
N LEU A 345 20.69 9.30 -13.55
CA LEU A 345 19.64 10.09 -12.90
C LEU A 345 20.20 10.96 -11.78
N VAL A 346 21.11 10.41 -10.95
CA VAL A 346 21.80 11.15 -9.89
C VAL A 346 22.59 12.32 -10.47
N ILE A 347 23.43 12.06 -11.49
CA ILE A 347 24.21 13.10 -12.18
C ILE A 347 23.29 14.23 -12.70
N LYS A 348 22.17 13.87 -13.36
CA LYS A 348 21.22 14.85 -13.90
C LYS A 348 20.65 15.77 -12.82
N HIS A 349 20.39 15.26 -11.61
CA HIS A 349 19.88 16.04 -10.50
C HIS A 349 20.97 16.85 -9.79
N ILE A 350 22.18 16.30 -9.58
CA ILE A 350 23.32 17.04 -9.01
C ILE A 350 23.63 18.30 -9.84
N LYS A 351 23.45 18.26 -11.17
CA LYS A 351 23.60 19.45 -12.03
C LYS A 351 22.72 20.63 -11.59
N ARG A 352 21.60 20.38 -10.89
CA ARG A 352 20.67 21.41 -10.42
C ARG A 352 21.21 22.21 -9.23
N LEU A 353 22.13 21.63 -8.44
CA LEU A 353 22.80 22.32 -7.34
C LEU A 353 23.64 23.53 -7.82
N ARG A 354 23.87 23.67 -9.14
CA ARG A 354 24.56 24.83 -9.74
C ARG A 354 23.77 26.12 -9.62
N ARG A 355 22.45 26.03 -9.44
CA ARG A 355 21.58 27.21 -9.38
C ARG A 355 21.52 27.68 -7.94
N ARG A 356 21.89 28.94 -7.69
CA ARG A 356 21.61 29.57 -6.39
C ARG A 356 20.11 29.59 -6.17
N SER A 357 19.68 29.07 -5.03
CA SER A 357 18.28 29.10 -4.61
C SER A 357 17.84 30.53 -4.35
N ARG A 358 16.79 30.97 -5.03
CA ARG A 358 16.26 32.34 -4.95
C ARG A 358 15.03 32.44 -4.04
N ASP A 359 14.30 31.33 -3.88
CA ASP A 359 13.09 31.25 -3.06
C ASP A 359 13.09 30.01 -2.13
N ASP A 360 12.10 29.92 -1.24
CA ASP A 360 11.94 28.79 -0.32
C ASP A 360 11.75 27.45 -1.07
N ARG A 361 11.13 27.49 -2.24
CA ARG A 361 10.83 26.30 -3.04
C ARG A 361 12.09 25.71 -3.67
N GLU A 362 12.96 26.56 -4.20
CA GLU A 362 14.28 26.19 -4.73
C GLU A 362 15.19 25.74 -3.59
N ARG A 363 15.13 26.37 -2.40
CA ARG A 363 15.84 25.90 -1.21
C ARG A 363 15.41 24.50 -0.82
N ALA A 364 14.10 24.24 -0.74
CA ALA A 364 13.58 22.90 -0.47
C ALA A 364 14.04 21.87 -1.51
N LEU A 365 13.95 22.21 -2.80
CA LEU A 365 14.44 21.33 -3.87
C LEU A 365 15.95 21.07 -3.77
N HIS A 366 16.75 22.07 -3.40
CA HIS A 366 18.19 21.93 -3.21
C HIS A 366 18.48 20.94 -2.09
N SER A 367 17.82 21.06 -0.94
CA SER A 367 17.95 20.11 0.17
C SER A 367 17.54 18.69 -0.21
N GLN A 368 16.51 18.51 -1.05
CA GLN A 368 16.13 17.19 -1.57
C GLN A 368 17.23 16.59 -2.47
N VAL A 369 17.84 17.40 -3.34
CA VAL A 369 18.93 16.96 -4.22
C VAL A 369 20.17 16.60 -3.40
N GLU A 370 20.48 17.37 -2.37
CA GLU A 370 21.60 17.12 -1.45
C GLU A 370 21.39 15.80 -0.68
N ALA A 371 20.22 15.60 -0.09
CA ALA A 371 19.88 14.35 0.61
C ALA A 371 19.94 13.12 -0.32
N MET A 372 19.49 13.27 -1.56
CA MET A 372 19.60 12.25 -2.60
C MET A 372 21.05 11.98 -2.99
N ALA A 373 21.88 13.03 -3.14
CA ALA A 373 23.30 12.89 -3.44
C ALA A 373 24.06 12.18 -2.32
N LEU A 374 23.80 12.52 -1.06
CA LEU A 374 24.35 11.82 0.11
C LEU A 374 24.05 10.31 0.05
N THR A 375 22.79 9.96 -0.21
CA THR A 375 22.38 8.54 -0.32
C THR A 375 23.11 7.84 -1.48
N ALA A 376 23.28 8.52 -2.62
CA ALA A 376 24.00 7.95 -3.77
C ALA A 376 25.50 7.74 -3.49
N LEU A 377 26.15 8.69 -2.80
CA LEU A 377 27.58 8.62 -2.45
C LEU A 377 27.89 7.52 -1.43
N SER A 378 26.95 7.27 -0.52
CA SER A 378 27.05 6.20 0.47
C SER A 378 26.74 4.80 -0.10
N SER A 379 26.42 4.67 -1.40
CA SER A 379 26.12 3.36 -1.99
C SER A 379 27.37 2.48 -2.06
N CYS A 380 27.32 1.34 -1.38
CA CYS A 380 28.40 0.37 -1.28
C CYS A 380 28.11 -0.87 -2.13
N VAL A 381 26.86 -1.30 -2.21
CA VAL A 381 26.42 -2.46 -3.01
C VAL A 381 26.55 -2.18 -4.50
N TYR A 382 26.31 -0.92 -4.93
CA TYR A 382 26.48 -0.49 -6.32
C TYR A 382 27.50 0.65 -6.46
N PRO A 383 28.81 0.36 -6.42
CA PRO A 383 29.86 1.36 -6.54
C PRO A 383 29.76 2.28 -7.77
N ALA A 384 29.15 1.79 -8.86
CA ALA A 384 28.90 2.59 -10.07
C ALA A 384 28.05 3.83 -9.78
N ILE A 385 27.09 3.75 -8.86
CA ILE A 385 26.23 4.87 -8.45
C ILE A 385 27.06 5.91 -7.70
N ALA A 386 27.80 5.50 -6.66
CA ALA A 386 28.65 6.38 -5.87
C ALA A 386 29.73 7.04 -6.75
N THR A 387 30.36 6.26 -7.63
CA THR A 387 31.36 6.74 -8.59
C THR A 387 30.75 7.76 -9.56
N ALA A 388 29.56 7.51 -10.10
CA ALA A 388 28.85 8.44 -10.97
C ALA A 388 28.51 9.76 -10.25
N ALA A 389 28.02 9.68 -9.02
CA ALA A 389 27.71 10.84 -8.19
C ALA A 389 28.97 11.69 -7.93
N THR A 390 30.08 11.07 -7.54
CA THR A 390 31.38 11.73 -7.34
C THR A 390 31.87 12.42 -8.62
N ARG A 391 31.80 11.76 -9.79
CA ARG A 391 32.15 12.40 -11.08
C ARG A 391 31.29 13.63 -11.35
N GLY A 392 29.99 13.54 -11.07
CA GLY A 392 29.06 14.66 -11.20
C GLY A 392 29.51 15.86 -10.36
N LEU A 393 29.77 15.64 -9.07
CA LEU A 393 30.23 16.69 -8.16
C LEU A 393 31.55 17.31 -8.60
N LEU A 394 32.56 16.50 -8.94
CA LEU A 394 33.86 16.99 -9.40
C LEU A 394 33.75 17.80 -10.69
N ARG A 395 32.92 17.36 -11.64
CA ARG A 395 32.69 18.06 -12.91
C ARG A 395 32.13 19.47 -12.71
N TRP A 396 31.35 19.69 -11.65
CA TRP A 396 30.71 20.98 -11.39
C TRP A 396 31.24 21.72 -10.18
N ARG A 397 32.35 21.24 -9.57
CA ARG A 397 32.93 21.74 -8.32
C ARG A 397 33.02 23.26 -8.24
N ARG A 398 33.48 23.92 -9.32
CA ARG A 398 33.66 25.39 -9.38
C ARG A 398 32.35 26.19 -9.36
N SER A 399 31.21 25.53 -9.61
CA SER A 399 29.90 26.16 -9.75
C SER A 399 28.89 25.77 -8.68
N LEU A 400 29.31 24.95 -7.72
CA LEU A 400 28.49 24.49 -6.61
C LEU A 400 28.98 25.17 -5.32
N SER A 401 28.09 25.78 -4.57
CA SER A 401 28.39 26.27 -3.22
C SER A 401 28.27 25.10 -2.23
N ASP A 402 29.21 24.99 -1.29
CA ASP A 402 29.16 24.03 -0.17
C ASP A 402 29.05 22.55 -0.62
N ILE A 403 30.10 22.05 -1.28
CA ILE A 403 30.20 20.64 -1.70
C ILE A 403 31.17 19.82 -0.85
N GLU A 404 31.91 20.46 0.04
CA GLU A 404 33.02 19.83 0.75
C GLU A 404 32.52 18.70 1.63
N HIS A 405 31.36 18.90 2.29
CA HIS A 405 30.69 17.86 3.06
C HIS A 405 30.27 16.67 2.19
N LEU A 406 29.76 16.89 0.96
CA LEU A 406 29.43 15.80 0.02
C LEU A 406 30.68 15.04 -0.43
N LEU A 407 31.77 15.75 -0.76
CA LEU A 407 33.04 15.13 -1.14
C LEU A 407 33.67 14.36 0.03
N ALA A 408 33.48 14.82 1.27
CA ALA A 408 33.92 14.09 2.46
C ALA A 408 33.19 12.74 2.60
N VAL A 409 31.87 12.70 2.36
CA VAL A 409 31.10 11.44 2.33
C VAL A 409 31.57 10.55 1.19
N ALA A 410 31.83 11.12 0.00
CA ALA A 410 32.37 10.38 -1.13
C ALA A 410 33.73 9.71 -0.79
N ALA A 411 34.59 10.43 -0.05
CA ALA A 411 35.90 9.94 0.36
C ALA A 411 35.83 8.81 1.40
N GLN A 412 34.71 8.64 2.11
CA GLN A 412 34.50 7.50 3.02
C GLN A 412 34.17 6.20 2.27
N ASN A 413 33.77 6.28 1.00
CA ASN A 413 33.42 5.11 0.20
C ASN A 413 34.69 4.45 -0.40
N PRO A 414 35.01 3.18 -0.04
CA PRO A 414 36.24 2.53 -0.49
C PRO A 414 36.37 2.41 -2.01
N ALA A 415 35.25 2.16 -2.70
CA ALA A 415 35.27 2.01 -4.14
C ALA A 415 35.48 3.36 -4.85
N VAL A 416 34.97 4.45 -4.27
CA VAL A 416 35.25 5.82 -4.75
C VAL A 416 36.72 6.17 -4.52
N ARG A 417 37.28 5.89 -3.34
CA ARG A 417 38.72 6.10 -3.08
C ARG A 417 39.59 5.39 -4.12
N LYS A 418 39.33 4.10 -4.35
CA LYS A 418 40.04 3.31 -5.37
C LYS A 418 39.94 3.91 -6.77
N ALA A 419 38.79 4.49 -7.12
CA ALA A 419 38.54 5.04 -8.45
C ALA A 419 39.15 6.44 -8.68
N PHE A 420 39.30 7.27 -7.65
CA PHE A 420 39.73 8.68 -7.79
C PHE A 420 41.02 9.04 -7.05
N ILE A 421 41.51 8.20 -6.14
CA ILE A 421 42.76 8.40 -5.39
C ILE A 421 43.57 7.09 -5.48
N PRO A 422 44.29 6.85 -6.59
CA PRO A 422 45.09 5.64 -6.75
C PRO A 422 46.24 5.66 -5.72
N GLY A 423 46.28 4.69 -4.81
CA GLY A 423 47.34 4.54 -3.80
C GLY A 423 46.95 4.89 -2.34
N ALA A 424 45.68 5.22 -2.08
CA ALA A 424 45.14 5.50 -0.75
C ALA A 424 44.34 4.34 -0.14
#